data_AF-A0A9W6T4K1-F1
#
_entry.id   AF-A0A9W6T4K1-F1
#
_cell.length_a   1.000
_cell.length_b   1.000
_cell.length_c   1.000
_cell.angle_alpha   90.00
_cell.angle_beta   90.00
_cell.angle_gamma   90.00
#
_symmetry.space_group_name_H-M   'P 1'
#
loop_
_entity.id
_entity.type
_entity.pdbx_description
1 polymer ?
#
loop_
_entity_poly.entity_id
_entity_poly.type
_entity_poly.pdbx_seq_one_letter_code
_entity_poly.pdbx_strand_id
1 'polypeptide(L)'
;MPFVSKESNFKVHGFLNGGNLVNFSDLGKGENIIDKLINYPSLSTGLGIVYAHPAARFELNFVVPLTCHAGDEMRKGVQYGIGVSFL
;
A
#
# COMPACT_ATOMS: atom_id res chain seq x y z
N MET A 1 10.20 20.21 5.49
CA MET A 1 9.69 19.65 4.22
C MET A 1 8.89 20.74 3.53
N PRO A 2 9.35 21.28 2.40
CA PRO A 2 8.71 22.43 1.77
C PRO A 2 7.50 21.96 0.95
N PHE A 3 6.50 22.84 0.79
CA PHE A 3 5.27 22.63 -0.02
C PHE A 3 4.07 21.95 0.64
N VAL A 4 3.81 22.24 1.92
CA VAL A 4 2.43 22.14 2.46
C VAL A 4 1.94 23.54 2.79
N SER A 5 0.94 24.01 2.04
CA SER A 5 0.21 25.25 2.32
C SER A 5 -0.45 25.15 3.70
N LYS A 6 -0.12 26.08 4.59
CA LYS A 6 -0.39 26.07 6.04
C LYS A 6 -1.88 26.17 6.43
N GLU A 7 -2.81 26.21 5.47
CA GLU A 7 -4.24 26.50 5.69
C GLU A 7 -5.21 25.39 5.25
N SER A 8 -4.73 24.34 4.58
CA SER A 8 -5.60 23.32 3.98
C SER A 8 -5.37 21.96 4.61
N ASN A 9 -6.44 21.28 5.03
CA ASN A 9 -6.39 19.91 5.58
C ASN A 9 -6.02 18.84 4.54
N PHE A 10 -5.61 19.25 3.34
CA PHE A 10 -5.19 18.39 2.26
C PHE A 10 -3.68 18.13 2.34
N LYS A 11 -3.31 16.84 2.34
CA LYS A 11 -1.93 16.37 2.34
C LYS A 11 -1.72 15.43 1.16
N VAL A 12 -0.77 15.76 0.30
CA VAL A 12 -0.30 14.85 -0.76
C VAL A 12 0.86 14.03 -0.19
N HIS A 13 0.85 12.72 -0.43
CA HIS A 13 1.92 11.83 0.00
C HIS A 13 2.25 10.81 -1.12
N GLY A 14 3.51 10.46 -1.26
CA GLY A 14 3.92 9.28 -2.02
C GLY A 14 4.11 8.11 -1.06
N PHE A 15 3.68 6.92 -1.45
CA PHE A 15 3.88 5.70 -0.66
C PHE A 15 4.44 4.58 -1.53
N LEU A 16 5.22 3.70 -0.89
CA LEU A 16 5.75 2.48 -1.48
C LEU A 16 5.44 1.34 -0.51
N ASN A 17 4.65 0.38 -0.95
CA ASN A 17 4.19 -0.77 -0.19
C ASN A 17 4.78 -2.04 -0.79
N GLY A 18 5.33 -2.90 0.05
CA GLY A 18 5.92 -4.16 -0.36
C GLY A 18 5.63 -5.25 0.65
N GLY A 19 5.20 -6.41 0.18
CA GLY A 19 4.95 -7.57 1.01
C GLY A 19 5.07 -8.85 0.21
N ASN A 20 5.50 -9.92 0.86
CA ASN A 20 5.49 -11.25 0.27
C ASN A 20 4.77 -12.19 1.23
N LEU A 21 3.80 -12.94 0.72
CA LEU A 21 3.07 -13.94 1.49
C LEU A 21 3.43 -15.32 0.92
N VAL A 22 4.14 -16.10 1.71
CA VAL A 22 4.59 -17.45 1.33
C VAL A 22 3.88 -18.45 2.22
N ASN A 23 3.30 -19.49 1.60
CA ASN A 23 2.68 -20.59 2.34
C ASN A 23 3.74 -21.56 2.86
N PHE A 24 3.79 -21.76 4.18
CA PHE A 24 4.72 -22.69 4.83
C PHE A 24 4.50 -24.16 4.39
N SER A 25 3.28 -24.51 4.01
CA SER A 25 2.90 -25.85 3.55
C SER A 25 3.42 -26.19 2.16
N ASP A 26 3.77 -25.16 1.37
CA ASP A 26 4.25 -25.26 -0.01
C ASP A 26 5.79 -25.21 -0.09
N LEU A 27 6.46 -25.29 1.06
CA LEU A 27 7.91 -25.48 1.13
C LEU A 27 8.25 -26.96 0.98
N GLY A 28 8.95 -27.28 -0.11
CA GLY A 28 9.59 -28.58 -0.26
C GLY A 28 10.62 -28.81 0.85
N LYS A 29 10.82 -30.07 1.25
CA LYS A 29 11.88 -30.45 2.19
C LYS A 29 13.24 -29.98 1.65
N GLY A 30 13.78 -28.89 2.21
CA GLY A 30 15.11 -28.34 1.86
C GLY A 30 15.10 -26.96 1.18
N GLU A 31 13.94 -26.36 0.92
CA GLU A 31 13.89 -24.97 0.44
C GLU A 31 14.05 -23.97 1.59
N ASN A 32 14.84 -22.93 1.36
CA ASN A 32 15.00 -21.85 2.33
C ASN A 32 13.81 -20.88 2.23
N ILE A 33 13.10 -20.70 3.34
CA ILE A 33 11.98 -19.75 3.45
C ILE A 33 12.42 -18.32 3.15
N ILE A 34 13.65 -17.99 3.54
CA ILE A 34 14.25 -16.66 3.36
C ILE A 34 14.42 -16.37 1.86
N ASP A 35 14.85 -17.35 1.07
CA ASP A 35 15.03 -17.21 -0.37
C ASP A 35 13.68 -16.98 -1.06
N LYS A 36 12.62 -17.72 -0.68
CA LYS A 36 11.27 -17.49 -1.24
C LYS A 36 10.70 -16.12 -0.86
N LEU A 37 10.93 -15.66 0.38
CA LEU A 37 10.50 -14.33 0.85
C LEU A 37 11.17 -13.19 0.09
N ILE A 38 12.46 -13.32 -0.23
CA ILE A 38 13.24 -12.26 -0.88
C ILE A 38 13.08 -12.25 -2.40
N ASN A 39 12.93 -13.41 -3.04
CA ASN A 39 12.97 -13.49 -4.51
C ASN A 39 11.67 -13.07 -5.20
N TYR A 40 10.52 -13.13 -4.52
CA TYR A 40 9.22 -12.84 -5.14
C TYR A 40 8.35 -11.83 -4.36
N PRO A 41 8.86 -10.64 -4.01
CA PRO A 41 8.08 -9.66 -3.30
C PRO A 41 7.02 -9.03 -4.22
N SER A 42 5.80 -8.86 -3.71
CA SER A 42 4.76 -8.06 -4.34
C SER A 42 4.94 -6.60 -3.91
N LEU A 43 5.37 -5.75 -4.84
CA LEU A 43 5.68 -4.34 -4.64
C LEU A 43 4.64 -3.47 -5.34
N SER A 44 4.18 -2.44 -4.67
CA SER A 44 3.28 -1.42 -5.20
C SER A 44 3.74 -0.04 -4.78
N THR A 45 3.58 0.92 -5.66
CA THR A 45 3.90 2.33 -5.40
C THR A 45 2.70 3.18 -5.75
N GLY A 46 2.58 4.35 -5.14
CA GLY A 46 1.44 5.20 -5.41
C GLY A 46 1.57 6.61 -4.88
N LEU A 47 0.62 7.42 -5.32
CA LEU A 47 0.44 8.79 -4.87
C LEU A 47 -0.92 8.89 -4.21
N GLY A 48 -0.95 9.39 -2.98
CA GLY A 48 -2.15 9.56 -2.19
C GLY A 48 -2.42 11.01 -1.86
N ILE A 49 -3.70 11.35 -1.77
CA ILE A 49 -4.17 12.61 -1.21
C ILE A 49 -5.02 12.26 0.01
N VAL A 50 -4.70 12.86 1.13
CA VAL A 50 -5.45 12.73 2.38
C VAL A 50 -6.13 14.05 2.67
N TYR A 51 -7.43 14.02 2.89
CA TYR A 51 -8.19 15.13 3.42
C TYR A 51 -8.61 14.82 4.85
N ALA A 52 -8.04 15.57 5.80
CA ALA A 52 -8.30 15.40 7.23
C ALA A 52 -9.48 16.29 7.66
N HIS A 53 -10.69 15.73 7.68
CA HIS A 53 -11.86 16.39 8.26
C HIS A 53 -11.97 16.05 9.75
N PRO A 54 -12.45 16.95 10.63
CA PRO A 54 -12.52 16.70 12.08
C PRO A 54 -13.25 15.42 12.50
N ALA A 55 -14.24 14.98 11.72
CA ALA A 55 -15.00 13.75 11.97
C ALA A 55 -14.59 12.57 11.07
N ALA A 56 -13.81 12.81 10.00
CA ALA A 56 -13.50 11.78 9.00
C ALA A 56 -12.21 12.08 8.24
N ARG A 57 -11.43 11.05 7.94
CA ARG A 57 -10.25 11.09 7.10
C ARG A 57 -10.57 10.46 5.76
N PHE A 58 -10.52 11.26 4.71
CA PHE A 58 -10.69 10.79 3.35
C PHE A 58 -9.30 10.56 2.74
N GLU A 59 -9.10 9.39 2.17
CA GLU A 59 -7.86 9.01 1.50
C GLU A 59 -8.16 8.62 0.07
N LEU A 60 -7.47 9.24 -0.87
CA LEU A 60 -7.54 8.91 -2.28
C LEU A 60 -6.14 8.49 -2.72
N ASN A 61 -5.92 7.19 -2.87
CA ASN A 61 -4.64 6.60 -3.19
C ASN A 61 -4.65 6.09 -4.64
N PHE A 62 -3.83 6.67 -5.50
CA PHE A 62 -3.59 6.16 -6.84
C PHE A 62 -2.44 5.15 -6.78
N VAL A 63 -2.76 3.86 -6.96
CA VAL A 63 -1.82 2.77 -6.75
C VAL A 63 -1.43 2.14 -8.09
N VAL A 64 -0.12 2.08 -8.32
CA VAL A 64 0.52 1.38 -9.43
C VAL A 64 1.30 0.18 -8.87
N PRO A 65 0.79 -1.04 -9.02
CA PRO A 65 1.53 -2.24 -8.65
C PRO A 65 2.71 -2.45 -9.61
N LEU A 66 3.90 -2.64 -9.06
CA LEU A 66 5.16 -2.81 -9.78
C LEU A 66 5.47 -4.30 -10.00
N THR A 67 5.28 -5.13 -8.98
CA THR A 67 5.46 -6.58 -9.03
C THR A 67 4.31 -7.24 -8.28
N CYS A 68 3.70 -8.27 -8.85
CA CYS A 68 2.65 -9.04 -8.21
C CYS A 68 2.68 -10.49 -8.67
N HIS A 69 2.20 -11.39 -7.81
CA HIS A 69 2.05 -12.80 -8.15
C HIS A 69 0.86 -13.01 -9.10
N ALA A 70 0.91 -14.06 -9.94
CA ALA A 70 -0.13 -14.35 -10.93
C ALA A 70 -1.52 -14.63 -10.31
N GLY A 71 -1.58 -14.94 -9.01
CA GLY A 71 -2.81 -15.13 -8.25
C GLY A 71 -3.18 -13.98 -7.32
N ASP A 72 -2.37 -12.91 -7.24
CA ASP A 72 -2.68 -11.76 -6.39
C ASP A 72 -3.81 -10.92 -7.02
N GLU A 73 -4.81 -10.57 -6.22
CA GLU A 73 -5.90 -9.70 -6.66
C GLU A 73 -5.40 -8.24 -6.75
N MET A 74 -4.74 -7.92 -7.87
CA MET A 74 -4.18 -6.60 -8.12
C MET A 74 -5.28 -5.56 -8.36
N ARG A 75 -5.57 -4.72 -7.36
CA ARG A 75 -6.38 -3.51 -7.57
C ARG A 75 -5.52 -2.36 -8.10
N LYS A 76 -5.36 -2.33 -9.43
CA LYS A 76 -4.77 -1.19 -10.16
C LYS A 76 -5.72 0.01 -10.12
N GLY A 77 -5.17 1.21 -9.91
CA GLY A 77 -5.90 2.46 -10.09
C GLY A 77 -6.24 3.19 -8.80
N VAL A 78 -7.39 3.86 -8.78
CA VAL A 78 -7.83 4.73 -7.69
C VAL A 78 -8.43 3.88 -6.57
N GLN A 79 -7.77 3.89 -5.42
CA GLN A 79 -8.31 3.39 -4.16
C GLN A 79 -8.80 4.58 -3.32
N TYR A 80 -10.00 4.43 -2.78
CA TYR A 80 -10.60 5.44 -1.92
C TYR A 80 -10.92 4.82 -0.56
N GLY A 81 -10.45 5.47 0.50
CA GLY A 81 -10.65 5.09 1.89
C GLY A 81 -11.35 6.19 2.67
N ILE A 82 -12.32 5.82 3.50
CA ILE A 82 -12.93 6.70 4.49
C ILE A 82 -12.64 6.11 5.86
N GLY A 83 -11.81 6.80 6.65
CA GLY A 83 -11.60 6.50 8.05
C GLY A 83 -12.44 7.43 8.90
N VAL A 84 -13.50 6.93 9.53
CA VAL A 84 -14.25 7.70 10.53
C VAL A 84 -13.57 7.46 11.88
N SER A 85 -13.11 8.53 12.52
CA SER A 85 -12.53 8.41 13.86
C SER A 85 -13.55 8.98 14.84
N PHE A 86 -14.21 8.10 15.59
CA PHE A 86 -15.10 8.49 16.68
C PHE A 86 -14.34 8.35 18.00
N LEU A 87 -13.64 9.41 18.42
CA LEU A 87 -13.21 9.61 19.81
C LEU A 87 -12.95 11.10 20.08
#